data_AF-T1EJI5-F1
#
_entry.id   AF-T1EJI5-F1
#
_cell.length_a   1.000
_cell.length_b   1.000
_cell.length_c   1.000
_cell.angle_alpha   90.00
_cell.angle_beta   90.00
_cell.angle_gamma   90.00
#
_symmetry.space_group_name_H-M   'P 1'
#
loop_
_entity.id
_entity.type
_entity.pdbx_description
1 polymer ?
#
loop_
_entity_poly.entity_id
_entity_poly.type
_entity_poly.pdbx_seq_one_letter_code
_entity_poly.pdbx_strand_id
1 'polypeptide(L)' 'MKERNQRMEEEIKKSELLNKIIITPTITSATSEVDGRSIWVGNVDYGATLEGLNKHFEQCGVIMRTKILRDKISGKSK' A
#
# COMPACT_ATOMS: atom_id res chain seq x y z
N MET A 1 -20.18 -16.27 -31.29
CA MET A 1 -18.92 -15.46 -31.26
C MET A 1 -18.98 -14.33 -30.24
N LYS A 2 -20.08 -13.55 -30.17
CA LYS A 2 -20.28 -12.45 -29.20
C LYS A 2 -20.13 -12.86 -27.73
N GLU A 3 -20.62 -14.04 -27.35
CA GLU A 3 -20.66 -14.47 -25.94
C GLU A 3 -19.28 -14.72 -25.32
N ARG A 4 -18.29 -15.19 -26.10
CA ARG A 4 -16.92 -15.38 -25.59
C ARG A 4 -16.20 -14.06 -25.35
N ASN A 5 -16.46 -13.06 -26.20
CA ASN A 5 -15.84 -11.74 -26.07
C ASN A 5 -16.40 -11.03 -24.82
N GLN A 6 -17.69 -11.20 -24.56
CA GLN A 6 -18.33 -10.63 -23.37
C GLN A 6 -17.78 -11.22 -22.06
N ARG A 7 -17.60 -12.55 -21.99
CA ARG A 7 -17.00 -13.19 -20.80
C ARG A 7 -15.57 -12.72 -20.54
N MET A 8 -14.78 -12.55 -21.61
CA MET A 8 -13.40 -12.06 -21.51
C MET A 8 -13.34 -10.60 -21.02
N GLU A 9 -14.24 -9.73 -21.48
CA GLU A 9 -14.35 -8.35 -20.99
C GLU A 9 -14.76 -8.27 -19.52
N GLU A 10 -15.66 -9.16 -19.06
CA GLU A 10 -16.08 -9.25 -17.67
C GLU A 10 -14.94 -9.72 -16.75
N GLU A 11 -14.14 -10.70 -17.19
CA GLU A 11 -12.96 -11.18 -16.44
C GLU A 11 -11.89 -10.10 -16.31
N ILE A 12 -11.62 -9.34 -17.38
CA ILE A 12 -10.69 -8.22 -17.36
C ILE A 12 -11.18 -7.15 -16.38
N LYS A 13 -12.45 -6.73 -16.48
CA LYS A 13 -13.04 -5.76 -15.54
C LYS A 13 -13.01 -6.24 -14.09
N LYS A 14 -13.27 -7.52 -13.84
CA LYS A 14 -13.19 -8.11 -12.50
C LYS A 14 -11.76 -8.09 -11.96
N SER A 15 -10.77 -8.40 -12.81
CA SER A 15 -9.35 -8.34 -12.45
C SER A 15 -8.89 -6.90 -12.17
N GLU A 16 -9.36 -5.94 -12.97
CA GLU A 16 -9.07 -4.51 -12.78
C GLU A 16 -9.73 -3.96 -11.52
N LEU A 17 -10.95 -4.40 -11.20
CA LEU A 17 -11.64 -4.02 -9.98
C LEU A 17 -10.92 -4.58 -8.74
N LEU A 18 -10.48 -5.84 -8.79
CA LEU A 18 -9.68 -6.45 -7.71
C LEU A 18 -8.35 -5.70 -7.52
N ASN A 19 -7.64 -5.39 -8.59
CA ASN A 19 -6.41 -4.59 -8.52
C ASN A 19 -6.68 -3.18 -8.01
N LYS A 20 -7.79 -2.55 -8.42
CA LYS A 20 -8.19 -1.24 -7.91
C LYS A 20 -8.47 -1.30 -6.42
N ILE A 21 -9.16 -2.32 -5.91
CA ILE A 21 -9.43 -2.51 -4.48
C ILE A 21 -8.13 -2.71 -3.68
N ILE A 22 -7.15 -3.41 -4.23
CA ILE A 22 -5.83 -3.63 -3.61
C ILE A 22 -5.00 -2.33 -3.58
N ILE A 23 -5.13 -1.49 -4.61
CA ILE A 23 -4.32 -0.26 -4.78
C ILE A 23 -4.98 0.97 -4.15
N THR A 24 -6.32 1.03 -4.06
CA THR A 24 -7.02 2.11 -3.35
C THR A 24 -7.06 1.80 -1.85
N PRO A 25 -6.51 2.66 -0.97
CA PRO A 25 -6.70 2.49 0.45
C PRO A 25 -8.15 2.83 0.76
N THR A 26 -9.00 1.82 0.82
CA THR A 26 -10.36 1.95 1.37
C THR A 26 -10.20 2.24 2.86
N ILE A 27 -10.06 3.51 3.21
CA ILE A 27 -10.19 4.05 4.56
C ILE A 27 -11.68 3.99 4.91
N THR A 28 -12.23 2.80 5.04
CA THR A 28 -13.59 2.59 5.55
C THR A 28 -13.79 1.10 5.84
N SER A 29 -13.88 0.76 7.14
CA SER A 29 -14.42 -0.47 7.74
C SER A 29 -13.48 -1.60 8.23
N ALA A 30 -12.15 -1.46 8.21
CA ALA A 30 -11.26 -2.47 8.85
C ALA A 30 -10.07 -1.86 9.60
N THR A 31 -10.26 -0.71 10.27
CA THR A 31 -9.17 0.02 10.93
C THR A 31 -8.49 -0.80 12.02
N SER A 32 -9.23 -1.57 12.82
CA SER A 32 -8.66 -2.33 13.94
C SER A 32 -7.69 -3.45 13.54
N GLU A 33 -8.00 -4.22 12.50
CA GLU A 33 -7.11 -5.31 12.06
C GLU A 33 -5.88 -4.78 11.31
N VAL A 34 -6.08 -3.72 10.51
CA VAL A 34 -4.99 -3.07 9.77
C VAL A 34 -4.04 -2.37 10.75
N ASP A 35 -4.56 -1.66 11.74
CA ASP A 35 -3.76 -0.99 12.76
C ASP A 35 -3.03 -2.02 13.65
N GLY A 36 -3.65 -3.17 13.95
CA GLY A 36 -3.03 -4.25 14.72
C GLY A 36 -1.87 -4.97 14.02
N ARG A 37 -1.79 -4.89 12.68
CA ARG A 37 -0.67 -5.44 11.88
C ARG A 37 0.30 -4.35 11.42
N SER A 38 0.04 -3.09 11.77
CA SER A 38 0.91 -1.96 11.43
C SER A 38 1.99 -1.80 12.47
N ILE A 39 3.22 -1.54 12.02
CA ILE A 39 4.37 -1.30 12.90
C ILE A 39 4.84 0.16 12.79
N TRP A 40 5.24 0.73 13.92
CA TRP A 40 5.90 2.04 13.96
C TRP A 40 7.42 1.85 13.99
N VAL A 41 8.11 2.49 13.04
CA VAL A 41 9.58 2.46 12.97
C VAL A 41 10.11 3.84 13.29
N GLY A 42 10.82 3.95 14.42
CA GLY A 42 11.49 5.18 14.87
C GLY A 42 12.91 5.31 14.31
N ASN A 43 13.50 6.50 14.47
CA ASN A 43 14.90 6.80 14.12
C ASN A 43 15.28 6.47 12.65
N VAL A 44 14.32 6.58 11.74
CA VAL A 44 14.52 6.41 10.29
C VAL A 44 15.22 7.66 9.74
N ASP A 45 16.22 7.44 8.88
CA ASP A 45 16.98 8.53 8.25
C ASP A 45 16.08 9.47 7.41
N TYR A 46 16.39 10.76 7.41
CA TYR A 46 15.61 11.78 6.68
C TYR A 46 15.67 11.60 5.16
N GLY A 47 16.75 10.99 4.66
CA GLY A 47 16.94 10.57 3.28
C GLY A 47 16.21 9.27 2.92
N ALA A 48 15.52 8.62 3.86
CA ALA A 48 14.83 7.36 3.57
C ALA A 48 13.76 7.54 2.49
N THR A 49 13.81 6.69 1.47
CA THR A 49 12.83 6.63 0.38
C THR A 49 11.84 5.51 0.63
N LEU A 50 10.62 5.65 0.09
CA LEU A 50 9.62 4.58 0.15
C LEU A 50 10.14 3.29 -0.50
N GLU A 51 10.88 3.41 -1.60
CA GLU A 51 11.46 2.26 -2.30
C GLU A 51 12.49 1.53 -1.43
N GLY A 52 13.40 2.26 -0.79
CA GLY A 52 14.41 1.68 0.10
C GLY A 52 13.77 0.98 1.30
N LEU A 53 12.71 1.56 1.87
CA LEU A 53 11.99 0.97 2.98
C LEU A 53 11.22 -0.28 2.55
N ASN A 54 10.52 -0.24 1.41
CA ASN A 54 9.83 -1.42 0.89
C ASN A 54 10.82 -2.56 0.61
N LYS A 55 11.92 -2.28 -0.08
CA LYS A 55 12.96 -3.28 -0.37
C LYS A 55 13.58 -3.86 0.91
N HIS A 56 13.77 -3.05 1.94
CA HIS A 56 14.31 -3.52 3.21
C HIS A 56 13.36 -4.49 3.92
N PHE A 57 12.06 -4.17 3.95
CA PHE A 57 11.04 -4.97 4.63
C PHE A 57 10.40 -6.05 3.74
N GLU A 58 10.73 -6.12 2.46
CA GLU A 58 10.22 -7.12 1.51
C GLU A 58 10.55 -8.55 1.98
N GLN A 59 11.71 -8.74 2.61
CA GLN A 59 12.12 -10.03 3.19
C GLN A 59 11.22 -10.48 4.35
N CYS A 60 10.53 -9.55 5.02
CA CYS A 60 9.64 -9.85 6.14
C CYS A 60 8.23 -10.22 5.68
N GLY A 61 7.88 -9.92 4.42
CA GLY A 61 6.60 -10.28 3.82
C GLY A 61 6.03 -9.22 2.89
N VAL A 62 4.78 -9.42 2.47
CA VAL A 62 4.07 -8.50 1.57
C VAL A 62 3.68 -7.22 2.34
N ILE A 63 4.20 -6.09 1.88
CA ILE A 63 3.91 -4.79 2.48
C ILE A 63 2.67 -4.20 1.82
N MET A 64 1.60 -4.02 2.60
CA MET A 64 0.36 -3.43 2.08
C MET A 64 0.43 -1.90 1.99
N ARG A 65 1.15 -1.25 2.90
CA ARG A 65 1.24 0.22 2.94
C ARG A 65 2.49 0.69 3.67
N THR A 66 3.18 1.64 3.06
CA THR A 66 4.32 2.33 3.68
C THR A 66 4.08 3.83 3.62
N LYS A 67 4.20 4.52 4.76
CA LYS A 67 4.06 5.98 4.85
C LYS A 67 5.17 6.55 5.71
N ILE A 68 5.94 7.48 5.14
CA ILE A 68 6.95 8.25 5.87
C ILE A 68 6.27 9.54 6.33
N LEU A 69 6.14 9.71 7.65
CA LEU A 69 5.73 10.99 8.22
C LEU A 69 6.92 11.94 8.13
N ARG A 70 6.81 12.92 7.24
CA ARG A 70 7.78 14.02 7.11
C ARG A 70 7.18 15.25 7.77
N ASP A 71 7.84 15.76 8.79
CA ASP A 71 7.53 17.09 9.31
C ASP A 71 7.94 18.11 8.25
N LYS A 72 6.99 18.94 7.80
CA LYS A 72 7.21 19.94 6.76
C LYS A 72 7.86 21.22 7.30
N ILE A 73 8.05 21.37 8.62
CA ILE A 73 8.25 22.68 9.22
C ILE A 73 9.64 22.86 9.85
N SER A 74 10.27 21.86 10.48
CA SER A 74 11.44 22.17 11.33
C SER A 74 12.82 22.02 10.67
N GLY A 75 12.98 21.24 9.59
CA GLY A 75 14.29 20.96 9.01
C GLY A 75 15.36 20.44 9.98
N LYS A 76 14.99 20.06 11.21
CA LYS A 76 15.87 19.53 12.25
C LYS A 76 15.13 18.53 13.13
N SER A 77 15.72 17.36 13.20
CA SER A 77 15.40 16.23 14.07
C SER A 77 15.61 16.58 15.54
N LYS A 78 14.71 16.17 16.41
CA LYS A 78 15.06 15.77 17.78
C LYS A 78 14.81 14.28 17.91
#